data_AF-A0A4Z2IR91-F1
#
_entry.id   AF-A0A4Z2IR91-F1
#
_cell.length_a   1.000
_cell.length_b   1.000
_cell.length_c   1.000
_cell.angle_alpha   90.00
_cell.angle_beta   90.00
_cell.angle_gamma   90.00
#
_symmetry.space_group_name_H-M   'P 1'
#
loop_
_entity.id
_entity.type
_entity.pdbx_description
1 polymer ?
#
loop_
_entity_poly.entity_id
_entity_poly.type
_entity_poly.pdbx_seq_one_letter_code
_entity_poly.pdbx_strand_id
1 'polypeptide(L)'
;MDYESKVSPRAGGYGRYNRVVVVFSWFPNFAVMLNLFSDVFYTALPESYHCEPDPRLLPSAFLPSNFSRQRYLNLTVPWVNGSGLSHCELFKYPPNASDFSEKVSRERVPCTLGWEYANAAGLQSNFVTEWNLVCGDFWKIPLQHICFMTGWILGYILLGTLCDW
;
A
#
# COMPACT_ATOMS: atom_id res chain seq x y z
N MET A 1 31.71 -2.22 -28.90
CA MET A 1 32.99 -1.46 -28.81
C MET A 1 33.31 -0.73 -30.12
N ASP A 2 32.72 -1.09 -31.27
CA ASP A 2 32.98 -0.42 -32.57
C ASP A 2 32.35 0.98 -32.73
N TYR A 3 31.32 1.29 -31.95
CA TYR A 3 30.62 2.58 -32.01
C TYR A 3 31.52 3.74 -31.53
N GLU A 4 32.18 3.55 -30.38
CA GLU A 4 33.10 4.52 -29.77
C GLU A 4 34.33 4.78 -30.66
N SER A 5 34.91 3.74 -31.27
CA SER A 5 36.17 3.86 -32.01
C SER A 5 36.02 4.36 -33.45
N LYS A 6 34.89 4.08 -34.13
CA LYS A 6 34.67 4.47 -35.53
C LYS A 6 33.71 5.65 -35.72
N VAL A 7 32.71 5.80 -34.86
CA VAL A 7 31.64 6.81 -35.03
C VAL A 7 31.94 8.08 -34.26
N SER A 8 32.40 7.97 -33.00
CA SER A 8 32.75 9.11 -32.14
C SER A 8 33.75 10.09 -32.78
N PRO A 9 34.88 9.66 -33.40
CA PRO A 9 35.80 10.59 -34.05
C PRO A 9 35.23 11.27 -35.30
N ARG A 10 34.22 10.68 -35.98
CA ARG A 10 33.54 11.31 -37.13
C ARG A 10 32.45 12.30 -36.70
N ALA A 11 31.92 12.16 -35.49
CA ALA A 11 30.89 13.05 -34.90
C ALA A 11 31.47 14.19 -34.04
N GLY A 12 32.81 14.35 -33.97
CA GLY A 12 33.47 15.43 -33.23
C GLY A 12 33.98 15.06 -31.83
N GLY A 13 34.01 13.78 -31.46
CA GLY A 13 34.49 13.28 -30.16
C GLY A 13 33.61 13.68 -28.98
N TYR A 14 34.08 13.39 -27.76
CA TYR A 14 33.40 13.77 -26.52
C TYR A 14 33.63 15.26 -26.19
N GLY A 15 33.03 16.14 -27.00
CA GLY A 15 33.13 17.59 -26.86
C GLY A 15 32.33 18.16 -25.68
N ARG A 16 32.48 19.48 -25.43
CA ARG A 16 31.76 20.20 -24.36
C ARG A 16 30.24 20.01 -24.45
N TYR A 17 29.67 20.01 -25.66
CA TYR A 17 28.25 19.81 -25.89
C TYR A 17 27.76 18.43 -25.47
N ASN A 18 28.51 17.36 -25.79
CA ASN A 18 28.13 16.00 -25.40
C ASN A 18 28.16 15.84 -23.87
N ARG A 19 29.15 16.45 -23.21
CA ARG A 19 29.21 16.51 -21.74
C ARG A 19 28.03 17.26 -21.11
N VAL A 20 27.58 18.35 -21.74
CA VAL A 20 26.40 19.11 -21.29
C VAL A 20 25.13 18.28 -21.45
N VAL A 21 24.95 17.57 -22.58
CA VAL A 21 23.80 16.67 -22.80
C VAL A 21 23.75 15.56 -21.74
N VAL A 22 24.89 14.98 -21.37
CA VAL A 22 24.95 13.95 -20.31
C VAL A 22 24.61 14.51 -18.93
N VAL A 23 25.01 15.75 -18.62
CA VAL A 23 24.62 16.39 -17.36
C VAL A 23 23.13 16.70 -17.34
N PHE A 24 22.56 17.16 -18.45
CA PHE A 24 21.12 17.42 -18.54
C PHE A 24 20.28 16.14 -18.52
N SER A 25 20.78 15.02 -19.06
CA SER A 25 20.07 13.74 -18.99
C SER A 25 20.06 13.14 -17.58
N TRP A 26 21.01 13.50 -16.71
CA TRP A 26 20.99 13.09 -15.31
C TRP A 26 19.82 13.66 -14.52
N PHE A 27 19.37 14.88 -14.83
CA PHE A 27 18.28 15.54 -14.12
C PHE A 27 16.95 14.75 -14.16
N PRO A 28 16.41 14.34 -15.34
CA PRO A 28 15.20 13.52 -15.40
C PRO A 28 15.42 12.12 -14.80
N ASN A 29 16.60 11.52 -14.96
CA ASN A 29 16.91 10.23 -14.34
C ASN A 29 16.87 10.30 -12.80
N PHE A 30 17.39 11.39 -12.23
CA PHE A 30 17.35 11.62 -10.79
C PHE A 30 15.92 11.83 -10.29
N ALA A 31 15.11 12.61 -11.01
CA ALA A 31 13.70 12.79 -10.69
C ALA A 31 12.92 11.47 -10.73
N VAL A 32 13.20 10.62 -11.71
CA VAL A 32 12.61 9.28 -11.82
C VAL A 32 13.01 8.39 -10.64
N MET A 33 14.29 8.40 -10.25
CA MET A 33 14.78 7.65 -9.09
C MET A 33 14.07 8.08 -7.80
N LEU A 34 13.89 9.39 -7.58
CA LEU A 34 13.17 9.90 -6.40
C LEU A 34 11.70 9.47 -6.39
N ASN A 35 11.03 9.48 -7.55
CA ASN A 35 9.65 9.01 -7.66
C ASN A 35 9.53 7.52 -7.27
N LEU A 36 10.38 6.66 -7.86
CA LEU A 36 10.41 5.23 -7.53
C LEU A 36 10.73 4.97 -6.05
N PHE A 37 11.65 5.74 -5.47
CA PHE A 37 11.97 5.63 -4.06
C PHE A 37 10.78 6.02 -3.17
N SER A 38 10.08 7.11 -3.52
CA SER A 38 8.90 7.56 -2.76
C SER A 38 7.76 6.54 -2.78
N ASP A 39 7.55 5.84 -3.89
CA ASP A 39 6.51 4.83 -4.07
C ASP A 39 6.63 3.66 -3.08
N VAL A 40 7.86 3.30 -2.69
CA VAL A 40 8.10 2.28 -1.65
C VAL A 40 7.58 2.73 -0.29
N PHE A 41 7.76 4.01 0.06
CA PHE A 41 7.20 4.55 1.30
C PHE A 41 5.68 4.66 1.20
N TYR A 42 5.14 4.99 0.02
CA TYR A 42 3.70 5.12 -0.17
C TYR A 42 2.93 3.80 -0.11
N THR A 43 3.60 2.69 -0.40
CA THR A 43 3.00 1.35 -0.43
C THR A 43 3.33 0.52 0.80
N ALA A 44 4.18 1.02 1.70
CA ALA A 44 4.52 0.34 2.94
C ALA A 44 3.30 0.22 3.86
N LEU A 45 2.96 -1.02 4.22
CA LEU A 45 1.94 -1.33 5.22
C LEU A 45 2.58 -1.40 6.61
N PRO A 46 1.94 -0.83 7.65
CA PRO A 46 2.41 -1.01 9.02
C PRO A 46 2.23 -2.46 9.47
N GLU A 47 3.15 -2.99 10.26
CA GLU A 47 3.15 -4.40 10.70
C GLU A 47 2.00 -4.74 11.66
N SER A 48 1.41 -3.76 12.33
CA SER A 48 0.28 -3.97 13.24
C SER A 48 -0.87 -3.01 12.91
N TYR A 49 -1.94 -3.57 12.35
CA TYR A 49 -3.20 -2.88 12.13
C TYR A 49 -4.34 -3.84 12.43
N HIS A 50 -5.46 -3.34 12.93
CA HIS A 50 -6.61 -4.15 13.27
C HIS A 50 -7.89 -3.50 12.75
N CYS A 51 -8.93 -4.30 12.55
CA CYS A 51 -10.20 -3.75 12.10
C CYS A 51 -10.85 -2.90 13.18
N GLU A 52 -11.50 -1.83 12.76
CA GLU A 52 -12.31 -1.00 13.65
C GLU A 52 -13.55 -1.80 14.10
N PRO A 53 -13.78 -1.98 15.42
CA PRO A 53 -14.88 -2.80 15.89
C PRO A 53 -16.25 -2.16 15.60
N ASP A 54 -17.14 -2.91 14.92
CA ASP A 54 -18.48 -2.42 14.57
C ASP A 54 -19.53 -2.74 15.65
N PRO A 55 -20.10 -1.73 16.33
CA PRO A 55 -21.12 -1.95 17.36
C PRO A 55 -22.40 -2.59 16.81
N ARG A 56 -22.65 -2.56 15.49
CA ARG A 56 -23.83 -3.21 14.87
C ARG A 56 -23.71 -4.73 14.80
N LEU A 57 -22.48 -5.25 14.84
CA LEU A 57 -22.20 -6.69 14.85
C LEU A 57 -22.27 -7.28 16.27
N LEU A 58 -22.42 -6.42 17.28
CA LEU A 58 -22.61 -6.80 18.67
C LEU A 58 -24.10 -6.71 19.07
N PRO A 59 -24.53 -7.52 20.05
CA PRO A 59 -25.89 -7.44 20.58
C PRO A 59 -26.13 -6.09 21.27
N SER A 60 -27.35 -5.56 21.13
CA SER A 60 -27.77 -4.23 21.62
C SER A 60 -27.66 -4.03 23.14
N ALA A 61 -27.48 -5.12 23.90
CA ALA A 61 -27.19 -5.08 25.34
C ALA A 61 -25.75 -4.64 25.67
N PHE A 62 -24.87 -4.53 24.66
CA PHE A 62 -23.46 -4.22 24.86
C PHE A 62 -23.16 -2.74 24.61
N LEU A 63 -22.84 -2.01 25.68
CA LEU A 63 -22.31 -0.65 25.61
C LEU A 63 -20.77 -0.66 25.69
N PRO A 64 -20.06 0.00 24.75
CA PRO A 64 -18.59 0.02 24.73
C PRO A 64 -17.98 0.61 26.01
N SER A 65 -18.74 1.41 26.77
CA SER A 65 -18.28 2.10 27.99
C SER A 65 -18.05 1.20 29.20
N ASN A 66 -18.53 -0.05 29.20
CA ASN A 66 -18.40 -0.96 30.35
C ASN A 66 -17.14 -1.84 30.33
N PHE A 67 -16.36 -1.82 29.25
CA PHE A 67 -15.22 -2.73 29.05
C PHE A 67 -13.90 -1.98 28.84
N SER A 68 -12.80 -2.58 29.32
CA SER A 68 -11.46 -2.13 28.94
C SER A 68 -11.23 -2.32 27.43
N ARG A 69 -10.58 -1.36 26.77
CA ARG A 69 -10.32 -1.37 25.32
C ARG A 69 -9.70 -2.69 24.84
N GLN A 70 -8.78 -3.27 25.61
CA GLN A 70 -8.14 -4.55 25.28
C GLN A 70 -9.12 -5.73 25.30
N ARG A 71 -10.01 -5.76 26.30
CA ARG A 71 -11.03 -6.81 26.43
C ARG A 71 -12.08 -6.71 25.32
N TYR A 72 -12.41 -5.49 24.92
CA TYR A 72 -13.29 -5.24 23.78
C TYR A 72 -12.68 -5.77 22.48
N LEU A 73 -11.42 -5.43 22.17
CA LEU A 73 -10.73 -5.89 20.97
C LEU A 73 -10.62 -7.41 20.89
N ASN A 74 -10.31 -8.09 22.00
CA ASN A 74 -10.23 -9.56 22.03
C ASN A 74 -11.58 -10.25 21.80
N LEU A 75 -12.71 -9.57 22.07
CA LEU A 75 -14.05 -10.10 21.84
C LEU A 75 -14.52 -9.87 20.40
N THR A 76 -14.10 -8.76 19.79
CA THR A 76 -14.55 -8.37 18.44
C THR A 76 -13.65 -8.87 17.33
N VAL A 77 -12.34 -8.98 17.57
CA VAL A 77 -11.34 -9.35 16.56
C VAL A 77 -10.77 -10.74 16.89
N PRO A 78 -10.84 -11.72 15.98
CA PRO A 78 -10.20 -13.02 16.18
C PRO A 78 -8.68 -12.89 16.33
N TRP A 79 -8.11 -13.73 17.19
CA TRP A 79 -6.67 -13.92 17.25
C TRP A 79 -6.22 -14.92 16.18
N VAL A 80 -5.20 -14.54 15.41
CA VAL A 80 -4.52 -15.43 14.46
C VAL A 80 -3.32 -16.05 15.17
N ASN A 81 -3.21 -17.37 15.10
CA ASN A 81 -2.15 -18.13 15.76
C ASN A 81 -0.76 -17.64 15.31
N GLY A 82 -0.06 -16.95 16.21
CA GLY A 82 1.34 -16.53 16.02
C GLY A 82 1.57 -15.10 15.51
N SER A 83 0.55 -14.39 15.03
CA SER A 83 0.72 -13.04 14.44
C SER A 83 -0.09 -11.92 15.11
N GLY A 84 -0.87 -12.24 16.15
CA GLY A 84 -1.67 -11.24 16.89
C GLY A 84 -3.12 -11.16 16.42
N LEU A 85 -3.70 -9.96 16.44
CA LEU A 85 -5.08 -9.69 16.03
C LEU A 85 -5.26 -9.90 14.51
N SER A 86 -6.39 -10.45 14.09
CA SER A 86 -6.67 -10.64 12.66
C SER A 86 -6.85 -9.30 11.95
N HIS A 87 -6.17 -9.15 10.82
CA HIS A 87 -6.18 -7.92 10.01
C HIS A 87 -7.45 -7.72 9.16
N CYS A 88 -8.22 -8.78 8.89
CA CYS A 88 -9.28 -8.77 7.87
C CYS A 88 -10.63 -9.35 8.32
N GLU A 89 -10.71 -9.86 9.55
CA GLU A 89 -11.88 -10.57 10.05
C GLU A 89 -12.39 -9.93 11.35
N LEU A 90 -13.70 -9.96 11.53
CA LEU A 90 -14.41 -9.59 12.75
C LEU A 90 -15.37 -10.70 13.16
N PHE A 91 -15.65 -10.78 14.45
CA PHE A 91 -16.70 -11.65 14.98
C PHE A 91 -18.06 -10.98 14.89
N LYS A 92 -19.02 -11.70 14.31
CA LYS A 92 -20.43 -11.36 14.30
C LYS A 92 -21.17 -12.21 15.32
N TYR A 93 -21.87 -11.54 16.24
CA TYR A 93 -22.68 -12.18 17.26
C TYR A 93 -24.15 -12.24 16.81
N PRO A 94 -24.87 -13.33 17.13
CA PRO A 94 -26.30 -13.37 16.89
C PRO A 94 -27.02 -12.36 17.81
N PRO A 95 -28.09 -11.70 17.34
CA PRO A 95 -28.80 -10.67 18.11
C PRO A 95 -29.44 -11.20 19.41
N ASN A 96 -29.62 -12.52 19.51
CA ASN A 96 -30.23 -13.19 20.66
C ASN A 96 -29.20 -13.64 21.71
N ALA A 97 -27.90 -13.40 21.49
CA ALA A 97 -26.88 -13.73 22.48
C ALA A 97 -26.84 -12.69 23.60
N SER A 98 -27.12 -13.13 24.82
CA SER A 98 -27.01 -12.33 26.05
C SER A 98 -25.64 -12.45 26.72
N ASP A 99 -24.79 -13.38 26.27
CA ASP A 99 -23.53 -13.71 26.94
C ASP A 99 -22.37 -13.91 25.96
N PHE A 100 -21.17 -13.50 26.35
CA PHE A 100 -19.93 -13.57 25.54
C PHE A 100 -19.17 -14.88 25.74
N SER A 101 -19.85 -15.95 26.14
CA SER A 101 -19.20 -17.24 26.33
C SER A 101 -18.58 -17.71 25.02
N GLU A 102 -17.37 -18.29 25.08
CA GLU A 102 -16.72 -18.90 23.91
C GLU A 102 -17.60 -19.93 23.18
N LYS A 103 -18.64 -20.41 23.88
CA LYS A 103 -19.67 -21.35 23.43
C LYS A 103 -20.74 -20.76 22.50
N VAL A 104 -20.81 -19.43 22.35
CA VAL A 104 -21.73 -18.81 21.39
C VAL A 104 -21.17 -18.95 19.97
N SER A 105 -22.00 -19.38 19.03
CA SER A 105 -21.65 -19.48 17.62
C SER A 105 -21.33 -18.08 17.08
N ARG A 106 -20.04 -17.80 16.88
CA ARG A 106 -19.53 -16.56 16.29
C ARG A 106 -19.25 -16.82 14.81
N GLU A 107 -19.83 -16.00 13.95
CA GLU A 107 -19.54 -16.02 12.52
C GLU A 107 -18.37 -15.06 12.24
N ARG A 108 -17.48 -15.40 11.31
CA ARG A 108 -16.42 -14.49 10.87
C ARG A 108 -16.91 -13.70 9.67
N VAL A 109 -16.83 -12.38 9.75
CA VAL A 109 -17.26 -11.48 8.68
C VAL A 109 -16.13 -10.52 8.31
N PRO A 110 -16.09 -10.03 7.05
CA PRO A 110 -15.13 -9.01 6.65
C PRO A 110 -15.41 -7.69 7.39
N CYS A 111 -14.39 -6.85 7.49
CA CYS A 111 -14.44 -5.58 8.23
C CYS A 111 -15.33 -4.55 7.53
N THR A 112 -16.15 -3.83 8.31
CA THR A 112 -17.24 -2.96 7.80
C THR A 112 -16.99 -1.47 8.02
N LEU A 113 -16.37 -1.07 9.13
CA LEU A 113 -16.12 0.33 9.49
C LEU A 113 -14.74 0.85 9.11
N GLY A 114 -13.80 -0.04 8.76
CA GLY A 114 -12.43 0.32 8.39
C GLY A 114 -11.39 -0.35 9.28
N TRP A 115 -10.19 0.25 9.32
CA TRP A 115 -9.02 -0.26 10.04
C TRP A 115 -8.38 0.83 10.89
N GLU A 116 -8.01 0.48 12.12
CA GLU A 116 -7.12 1.26 12.96
C GLU A 116 -5.68 0.78 12.74
N TYR A 117 -4.80 1.67 12.27
CA TYR A 117 -3.39 1.38 12.07
C TYR A 117 -2.58 1.80 13.30
N ALA A 118 -1.65 0.96 13.76
CA ALA A 118 -0.71 1.39 14.80
C ALA A 118 0.18 2.51 14.24
N ASN A 119 0.39 3.53 15.07
CA ASN A 119 1.22 4.69 14.74
C ASN A 119 2.70 4.30 14.67
N ALA A 120 3.12 3.64 13.59
CA ALA A 120 4.52 3.49 13.27
C ALA A 120 5.06 4.86 12.83
N ALA A 121 6.18 5.29 13.44
CA ALA A 121 6.75 6.61 13.21
C ALA A 121 7.00 6.85 11.71
N GLY A 122 6.30 7.84 11.12
CA GLY A 122 6.41 8.24 9.72
C GLY A 122 5.32 7.73 8.77
N LEU A 123 4.45 6.80 9.19
CA LEU A 123 3.40 6.19 8.34
C LEU A 123 1.96 6.66 8.66
N GLN A 124 1.81 7.77 9.39
CA GLN A 124 0.49 8.23 9.87
C GLN A 124 -0.51 8.60 8.76
N SER A 125 -0.03 8.96 7.57
CA SER A 125 -0.87 9.36 6.44
C SER A 125 -0.30 8.76 5.17
N ASN A 126 -0.33 7.44 5.08
CA ASN A 126 0.07 6.75 3.87
C ASN A 126 -1.13 6.60 2.92
N PHE A 127 -0.87 6.54 1.60
CA PHE A 127 -1.93 6.31 0.60
C PHE A 127 -2.71 5.03 0.93
N VAL A 128 -2.02 3.98 1.37
CA VAL A 128 -2.65 2.71 1.78
C VAL A 128 -3.56 2.86 3.00
N THR A 129 -3.19 3.67 3.99
CA THR A 129 -3.98 3.85 5.22
C THR A 129 -5.17 4.78 5.02
N GLU A 130 -5.05 5.77 4.14
CA GLU A 130 -6.11 6.73 3.84
C GLU A 130 -7.26 6.08 3.06
N TRP A 131 -6.91 5.25 2.07
CA TRP A 131 -7.88 4.58 1.20
C TRP A 131 -8.18 3.14 1.59
N ASN A 132 -7.57 2.65 2.69
CA ASN A 132 -7.74 1.31 3.21
C ASN A 132 -7.54 0.20 2.16
N LEU A 133 -6.40 0.23 1.44
CA LEU A 133 -6.06 -0.78 0.42
C LEU A 133 -5.56 -2.10 1.04
N VAL A 134 -6.31 -2.65 1.99
CA VAL A 134 -5.98 -3.89 2.71
C VAL A 134 -6.99 -4.98 2.39
N CYS A 135 -6.61 -6.23 2.65
CA CYS A 135 -7.48 -7.41 2.52
C CYS A 135 -8.06 -7.55 1.10
N GLY A 136 -9.37 -7.31 0.93
CA GLY A 136 -10.07 -7.42 -0.36
C GLY A 136 -9.63 -6.39 -1.39
N ASP A 137 -8.98 -5.30 -0.98
CA ASP A 137 -8.53 -4.23 -1.87
C ASP A 137 -7.01 -4.21 -2.09
N PHE A 138 -6.28 -5.17 -1.52
CA PHE A 138 -4.83 -5.28 -1.68
C PHE A 138 -4.39 -5.37 -3.15
N TRP A 139 -5.22 -5.96 -4.03
CA TRP A 139 -4.96 -6.10 -5.46
C TRP A 139 -4.86 -4.76 -6.22
N LYS A 140 -5.35 -3.66 -5.64
CA LYS A 140 -5.28 -2.33 -6.25
C LYS A 140 -3.84 -1.78 -6.23
N ILE A 141 -3.03 -2.15 -5.24
CA ILE A 141 -1.62 -1.77 -5.14
C ILE A 141 -0.80 -2.31 -6.34
N PRO A 142 -0.77 -3.62 -6.65
CA PRO A 142 -0.07 -4.13 -7.82
C PRO A 142 -0.67 -3.62 -9.13
N LEU A 143 -1.98 -3.35 -9.20
CA LEU A 143 -2.59 -2.74 -10.38
C LEU A 143 -1.99 -1.36 -10.69
N GLN A 144 -1.81 -0.50 -9.69
CA GLN A 144 -1.18 0.81 -9.86
C GLN A 144 0.21 0.68 -10.49
N HIS A 145 1.05 -0.23 -10.00
CA HIS A 145 2.38 -0.44 -10.57
C HIS A 145 2.33 -0.92 -12.03
N ILE A 146 1.39 -1.83 -12.37
CA ILE A 146 1.22 -2.30 -13.74
C ILE A 146 0.81 -1.15 -14.67
N CYS A 147 -0.13 -0.31 -14.24
CA CYS A 147 -0.54 0.88 -15.00
C CYS A 147 0.63 1.85 -15.19
N PHE A 148 1.42 2.09 -14.14
CA PHE A 148 2.60 2.97 -14.19
C PHE A 148 3.65 2.46 -15.19
N MET A 149 4.01 1.17 -15.09
CA MET A 149 4.98 0.54 -16.00
C MET A 149 4.48 0.54 -17.45
N THR A 150 3.19 0.32 -17.67
CA THR A 150 2.58 0.38 -19.01
C THR A 150 2.68 1.80 -19.57
N GLY A 151 2.39 2.83 -18.76
CA GLY A 151 2.54 4.23 -19.15
C GLY A 151 3.98 4.57 -19.54
N TRP A 152 4.96 4.05 -18.81
CA TRP A 152 6.38 4.20 -19.17
C TRP A 152 6.73 3.57 -20.51
N ILE A 153 6.30 2.32 -20.75
CA ILE A 153 6.56 1.62 -22.01
C ILE A 153 5.97 2.41 -23.19
N LEU A 154 4.73 2.85 -23.08
CA LEU A 154 4.07 3.66 -24.11
C LEU A 154 4.78 5.00 -24.32
N GLY A 155 5.19 5.66 -23.23
CA GLY A 155 5.96 6.91 -23.30
C GLY A 155 7.29 6.74 -24.04
N TYR A 156 8.03 5.66 -23.77
CA TYR A 156 9.28 5.37 -24.47
C TYR A 156 9.07 5.09 -25.96
N ILE A 157 8.02 4.34 -26.32
CA ILE A 157 7.71 4.07 -27.72
C ILE A 157 7.37 5.37 -28.45
N LEU A 158 6.47 6.20 -27.90
CA LEU A 158 6.04 7.44 -28.54
C LEU A 158 7.19 8.45 -28.66
N LEU A 159 7.90 8.74 -27.56
CA LEU A 159 9.02 9.67 -27.58
C LEU A 159 10.17 9.16 -28.44
N GLY A 160 10.45 7.86 -28.43
CA GLY A 160 11.43 7.24 -29.31
C GLY A 160 11.07 7.46 -30.78
N THR A 161 9.82 7.15 -31.17
CA THR A 161 9.37 7.38 -32.55
C THR A 161 9.39 8.85 -32.95
N LEU A 162 9.08 9.78 -32.05
CA LEU A 162 9.14 11.22 -32.33
C LEU A 162 10.57 11.75 -32.47
N CYS A 163 11.55 11.13 -31.82
CA CYS A 163 12.96 11.50 -31.96
C CYS A 163 13.59 10.96 -33.24
N ASP A 164 13.07 9.84 -33.78
CA ASP A 164 13.58 9.21 -35.00
C ASP A 164 13.00 9.83 -36.29
N TRP A 165 11.85 10.52 -36.19
CA TRP A 165 11.22 11.29 -37.28
C TRP A 165 11.83 12.69 -37.41
#